data_AF-A0A7J7JHY8-F1
#
_entry.id   AF-A0A7J7JHY8-F1
#
_cell.length_a   1.000
_cell.length_b   1.000
_cell.length_c   1.000
_cell.angle_alpha   90.00
_cell.angle_beta   90.00
_cell.angle_gamma   90.00
#
_symmetry.space_group_name_H-M   'P 1'
#
loop_
_entity.id
_entity.type
_entity.pdbx_description
1 polymer ?
#
loop_
_entity_poly.entity_id
_entity_poly.type
_entity_poly.pdbx_seq_one_letter_code
_entity_poly.pdbx_strand_id
1 'polypeptide(L)'
;MQLFNMGMPVYVSTTSNPSNSILVYAILDSASDHSFITAALVNKLKPKFLQKKLIDMETMSGESAKQDISLYGDLVLNGYFGGQVKLASAYEWPHIPNSTGAFASSMNIKQCQHLRSLENALPPSLDVPVGLLLGANCSAASFPLEAIKGEDNQPYAIRSELG
;
A
#
# COMPACT_ATOMS: atom_id res chain seq x y z
N MET A 1 -4.46 -4.91 -10.53
CA MET A 1 -4.86 -3.63 -11.13
C MET A 1 -5.73 -2.93 -10.10
N GLN A 2 -5.45 -1.67 -9.79
CA GLN A 2 -6.13 -0.87 -8.79
C GLN A 2 -7.20 0.00 -9.40
N LEU A 3 -8.33 0.06 -8.71
CA LEU A 3 -9.38 1.05 -8.92
C LEU A 3 -9.17 2.22 -7.98
N PHE A 4 -9.96 3.28 -8.16
CA PHE A 4 -9.98 4.49 -7.32
C PHE A 4 -10.50 4.22 -5.88
N ASN A 5 -9.96 3.19 -5.23
CA ASN A 5 -9.85 3.04 -3.79
C ASN A 5 -8.52 2.32 -3.46
N MET A 6 -7.62 3.06 -2.82
CA MET A 6 -6.15 2.97 -2.90
C MET A 6 -5.49 1.78 -2.18
N GLY A 7 -6.23 0.72 -1.84
CA GLY A 7 -5.70 -0.44 -1.12
C GLY A 7 -5.49 -1.66 -1.99
N MET A 8 -4.34 -2.33 -1.84
CA MET A 8 -4.05 -3.62 -2.48
C MET A 8 -3.42 -4.60 -1.49
N PRO A 9 -3.72 -5.90 -1.59
CA PRO A 9 -3.06 -6.90 -0.78
C PRO A 9 -1.63 -7.14 -1.28
N VAL A 10 -0.69 -7.14 -0.35
CA VAL A 10 0.73 -7.36 -0.62
C VAL A 10 1.30 -8.34 0.40
N TYR A 11 2.20 -9.17 -0.08
CA TYR A 11 3.07 -10.00 0.74
C TYR A 11 4.30 -9.19 1.11
N VAL A 12 4.51 -8.99 2.41
CA VAL A 12 5.64 -8.22 2.93
C VAL A 12 6.62 -9.17 3.58
N SER A 13 7.88 -9.06 3.20
CA SER A 13 8.99 -9.78 3.82
C SER A 13 10.18 -8.84 3.98
N THR A 14 11.27 -9.34 4.57
CA THR A 14 12.56 -8.65 4.56
C THR A 14 13.50 -9.29 3.55
N THR A 15 14.49 -8.55 3.09
CA THR A 15 15.56 -9.08 2.22
C THR A 15 16.37 -10.15 2.94
N SER A 16 16.50 -10.03 4.26
CA SER A 16 17.23 -10.97 5.12
C SER A 16 16.47 -12.26 5.42
N ASN A 17 15.13 -12.24 5.36
CA ASN A 17 14.27 -13.40 5.63
C ASN A 17 13.07 -13.42 4.67
N PRO A 18 13.28 -13.76 3.39
CA PRO A 18 12.21 -13.77 2.38
C PRO A 18 11.15 -14.85 2.64
N SER A 19 11.49 -15.90 3.40
CA SER A 19 10.54 -16.96 3.80
C SER A 19 9.50 -16.49 4.81
N ASN A 20 9.79 -15.48 5.63
CA ASN A 20 8.81 -14.89 6.54
C ASN A 20 8.00 -13.82 5.80
N SER A 21 6.99 -14.28 5.05
CA SER A 21 6.15 -13.44 4.22
C SER A 21 4.76 -13.27 4.83
N ILE A 22 4.36 -12.02 5.07
CA ILE A 22 3.12 -11.69 5.77
C ILE A 22 2.19 -10.93 4.82
N LEU A 23 0.98 -11.45 4.66
CA LEU A 23 -0.06 -10.82 3.85
C LEU A 23 -0.76 -9.71 4.64
N VAL A 24 -0.76 -8.50 4.08
CA VAL A 24 -1.47 -7.32 4.61
C VAL A 24 -2.05 -6.51 3.45
N TYR A 25 -2.95 -5.57 3.74
CA TYR A 25 -3.24 -4.49 2.80
C TYR A 25 -2.18 -3.39 2.89
N ALA A 26 -1.74 -2.91 1.73
CA ALA A 26 -1.00 -1.67 1.56
C ALA A 26 -1.90 -0.62 0.92
N ILE A 27 -1.84 0.60 1.43
CA ILE A 27 -2.54 1.76 0.88
C ILE A 27 -1.53 2.57 0.08
N LEU A 28 -1.77 2.85 -1.19
CA LEU A 28 -1.01 3.88 -1.89
C LEU A 28 -1.52 5.24 -1.43
N ASP A 29 -0.64 6.17 -1.11
CA ASP A 29 -1.00 7.55 -0.81
C ASP A 29 0.05 8.48 -1.42
N SER A 30 -0.20 8.95 -2.64
CA SER A 30 0.72 9.85 -3.34
C SER A 30 0.82 11.23 -2.71
N ALA A 31 -0.10 11.60 -1.81
CA ALA A 31 -0.03 12.86 -1.07
C ALA A 31 0.88 12.75 0.17
N SER A 32 1.29 11.54 0.55
CA SER A 32 2.28 11.31 1.60
C SER A 32 3.69 11.26 1.02
N ASP A 33 4.62 12.05 1.55
CA ASP A 33 6.04 12.01 1.14
C ASP A 33 6.75 10.71 1.54
N HIS A 34 6.21 10.03 2.56
CA HIS A 34 6.85 8.92 3.24
C HIS A 34 5.92 7.73 3.36
N SER A 35 6.51 6.54 3.32
CA SER A 35 5.82 5.28 3.58
C SER A 35 5.83 4.98 5.07
N PHE A 36 4.77 4.31 5.54
CA PHE A 36 4.59 3.92 6.92
C PHE A 36 4.32 2.42 7.04
N ILE A 37 4.83 1.83 8.12
CA ILE A 37 4.66 0.43 8.50
C ILE A 37 4.06 0.36 9.90
N THR A 38 3.07 -0.50 10.10
CA THR A 38 2.47 -0.67 11.44
C THR A 38 3.44 -1.31 12.42
N ALA A 39 3.39 -0.91 13.70
CA ALA A 39 4.16 -1.55 14.77
C ALA A 39 3.90 -3.07 14.85
N ALA A 40 2.66 -3.50 14.60
CA ALA A 40 2.31 -4.92 14.54
C ALA A 40 3.07 -5.68 13.44
N LEU A 41 3.25 -5.07 12.27
CA LEU A 41 3.99 -5.68 11.17
C LEU A 41 5.50 -5.66 11.43
N VAL A 42 6.03 -4.58 12.00
CA VAL A 42 7.44 -4.49 12.46
C VAL A 42 7.76 -5.63 13.44
N ASN A 43 6.91 -5.87 14.43
CA ASN A 43 7.11 -6.92 15.43
C ASN A 43 7.17 -8.34 14.83
N LYS A 44 6.38 -8.59 13.77
CA LYS A 44 6.34 -9.90 13.11
C LYS A 44 7.48 -10.11 12.11
N LEU A 45 7.87 -9.06 11.38
CA LEU A 45 8.91 -9.13 10.35
C LEU A 45 10.33 -8.93 10.90
N LYS A 46 10.47 -8.14 11.96
CA LYS A 46 11.74 -7.65 12.50
C LYS A 46 12.65 -7.06 11.42
N PRO A 47 12.16 -6.05 10.65
CA PRO A 47 12.94 -5.44 9.58
C PRO A 47 14.16 -4.70 10.12
N LYS A 48 15.11 -4.40 9.23
CA LYS A 48 16.34 -3.70 9.60
C LYS A 48 16.02 -2.31 10.14
N PHE A 49 16.28 -2.10 11.43
CA PHE A 49 16.29 -0.76 12.03
C PHE A 49 17.37 0.09 11.35
N LEU A 50 17.00 1.27 10.88
CA LEU A 50 17.92 2.21 10.24
C LEU A 50 18.33 3.31 11.22
N GLN A 51 17.35 4.03 11.76
CA GLN A 51 17.57 5.14 12.70
C GLN A 51 16.26 5.58 13.35
N LYS A 52 16.36 6.36 14.42
CA LYS A 52 15.27 7.22 14.86
C LYS A 52 15.30 8.53 14.08
N LYS A 53 14.12 9.08 13.78
CA LYS A 53 14.00 10.38 13.13
C LYS A 53 12.79 11.11 13.68
N LEU A 54 13.00 12.39 13.95
CA LEU A 54 11.91 13.31 14.20
C LEU A 54 11.29 13.71 12.86
N ILE A 55 9.99 13.48 12.70
CA ILE A 55 9.24 13.86 11.50
C ILE A 55 8.25 14.94 11.88
N ASP A 56 8.14 15.92 10.98
CA ASP A 56 7.11 16.93 11.00
C ASP A 56 5.91 16.39 10.20
N MET A 57 4.78 16.22 10.89
CA MET A 57 3.52 15.82 10.30
C MET A 57 2.62 17.02 10.22
N GLU A 58 2.26 17.42 9.00
CA GLU A 58 1.32 18.50 8.75
C GLU A 58 0.01 17.93 8.23
N THR A 59 -1.11 18.42 8.76
CA THR A 59 -2.45 18.03 8.33
C THR A 59 -3.06 19.10 7.42
N MET A 60 -4.12 18.75 6.69
CA MET A 60 -4.81 19.69 5.79
C MET A 60 -5.41 20.92 6.52
N SER A 61 -5.62 20.85 7.83
CA SER A 61 -6.03 22.00 8.66
C SER A 61 -4.88 22.92 9.05
N GLY A 62 -3.64 22.61 8.64
CA GLY A 62 -2.42 23.35 8.99
C GLY A 62 -1.88 23.01 10.38
N GLU A 63 -2.42 21.98 11.04
CA GLU A 63 -1.86 21.50 12.31
C GLU A 63 -0.55 20.76 12.02
N SER A 64 0.52 21.14 12.71
CA SER A 64 1.81 20.47 12.63
C SER A 64 2.17 19.81 13.96
N ALA A 65 2.64 18.57 13.88
CA ALA A 65 3.11 17.80 15.02
C ALA A 65 4.52 17.26 14.72
N LYS A 66 5.37 17.24 15.74
CA LYS A 66 6.70 16.64 15.67
C LYS A 66 6.67 15.30 16.37
N GLN A 67 7.05 14.22 15.68
CA GLN A 67 7.04 12.89 16.27
C GLN A 67 8.38 12.19 16.09
N ASP A 68 8.96 11.72 17.19
CA ASP A 68 10.13 10.85 17.18
C ASP A 68 9.68 9.43 16.85
N ILE A 69 9.99 8.97 15.64
CA ILE A 69 9.58 7.65 15.14
C ILE A 69 10.76 6.88 14.54
N SER A 70 10.66 5.55 14.63
CA SER A 70 11.68 4.63 14.10
C SER A 70 11.53 4.46 12.60
N LEU A 71 12.65 4.45 11.88
CA LEU A 71 12.74 4.18 10.46
C LEU A 71 13.31 2.78 10.24
N TYR A 72 12.61 1.98 9.43
CA TYR A 72 13.03 0.64 9.05
C TYR A 72 13.29 0.54 7.56
N GLY A 73 14.19 -0.34 7.16
CA GLY A 73 14.54 -0.61 5.76
C GLY A 73 14.37 -2.09 5.44
N ASP A 74 15.06 -2.54 4.39
CA ASP A 74 15.15 -3.94 3.93
C ASP A 74 13.83 -4.65 3.57
N LEU A 75 12.73 -3.90 3.45
CA LEU A 75 11.40 -4.39 3.11
C LEU A 75 11.28 -4.75 1.63
N VAL A 76 10.66 -5.89 1.36
CA VAL A 76 10.31 -6.37 0.02
C VAL A 76 8.81 -6.61 -0.01
N LEU A 77 8.15 -6.01 -0.99
CA LEU A 77 6.72 -6.11 -1.24
C LEU A 77 6.51 -6.97 -2.49
N ASN A 78 5.68 -7.99 -2.41
CA ASN A 78 5.23 -8.74 -3.58
C ASN A 78 3.71 -8.54 -3.74
N GLY A 79 3.27 -8.22 -4.95
CA GLY A 79 1.85 -8.09 -5.25
C GLY A 79 1.14 -9.43 -5.07
N TYR A 80 -0.17 -9.40 -4.81
CA TYR A 80 -0.96 -10.62 -4.58
C TYR A 80 -0.92 -11.59 -5.78
N PHE A 81 -0.88 -11.06 -7.00
CA PHE A 81 -0.76 -11.83 -8.24
C PHE A 81 0.68 -11.85 -8.80
N GLY A 82 1.66 -11.47 -7.99
CA GLY A 82 3.06 -11.35 -8.40
C GLY A 82 3.49 -9.90 -8.61
N GLY A 83 4.68 -9.75 -9.18
CA GLY A 83 5.43 -8.49 -9.20
C GLY A 83 6.07 -8.17 -7.85
N GLN A 84 7.13 -7.38 -7.87
CA GLN A 84 7.95 -7.12 -6.68
C GLN A 84 8.46 -5.69 -6.67
N VAL A 85 8.30 -5.03 -5.51
CA VAL A 85 8.82 -3.69 -5.24
C VAL A 85 9.66 -3.75 -3.97
N LYS A 86 10.84 -3.14 -4.01
CA LYS A 86 11.66 -2.92 -2.81
C LYS A 86 11.27 -1.60 -2.17
N LEU A 87 10.95 -1.63 -0.89
CA LEU A 87 10.68 -0.43 -0.12
C LEU A 87 11.94 -0.06 0.68
N ALA A 88 12.62 0.99 0.21
CA ALA A 88 13.90 1.40 0.78
C ALA A 88 13.78 1.77 2.26
N SER A 89 12.69 2.45 2.63
CA SER A 89 12.42 2.81 4.01
C SER A 89 10.94 3.07 4.29
N ALA A 90 10.53 2.74 5.52
CA ALA A 90 9.20 3.03 6.06
C ALA A 90 9.30 3.40 7.53
N TYR A 91 8.54 4.40 7.96
CA TYR A 91 8.47 4.77 9.37
C TYR A 91 7.44 3.94 10.11
N GLU A 92 7.78 3.56 11.33
CA GLU A 92 6.84 2.90 12.21
C GLU A 92 5.73 3.87 12.64
N TRP A 93 4.49 3.40 12.51
CA TRP A 93 3.31 4.12 12.93
C TRP A 93 2.40 3.20 13.76
N PRO A 94 1.76 3.68 14.84
CA PRO A 94 0.96 2.81 15.70
C PRO A 94 -0.21 2.15 14.97
N HIS A 95 -0.89 2.92 14.11
CA HIS A 95 -2.09 2.48 13.42
C HIS A 95 -2.32 3.29 12.14
N ILE A 96 -2.56 2.61 11.02
CA ILE A 96 -2.91 3.25 9.75
C ILE A 96 -4.45 3.31 9.66
N PRO A 97 -5.06 4.50 9.66
CA PRO A 97 -6.51 4.64 9.61
C PRO A 97 -7.03 4.29 8.23
N ASN A 98 -7.64 3.10 8.07
CA ASN A 98 -8.60 2.87 6.99
C ASN A 98 -9.43 1.61 7.23
N SER A 99 -10.68 1.61 6.76
CA SER A 99 -11.49 0.38 6.76
C SER A 99 -11.24 -0.39 5.46
N THR A 100 -10.84 -1.66 5.59
CA THR A 100 -10.62 -2.56 4.44
C THR A 100 -11.89 -2.72 3.58
N GLY A 101 -13.07 -2.48 4.15
CA GLY A 101 -14.36 -2.51 3.46
C GLY A 101 -14.54 -1.44 2.37
N ALA A 102 -13.68 -0.43 2.31
CA ALA A 102 -13.71 0.56 1.25
C ALA A 102 -13.01 0.03 -0.03
N PHE A 103 -12.00 -0.84 0.10
CA PHE A 103 -11.17 -1.26 -1.04
C PHE A 103 -11.99 -1.91 -2.15
N ALA A 104 -11.55 -1.67 -3.38
CA ALA A 104 -12.27 -2.14 -4.56
C ALA A 104 -12.41 -3.66 -4.51
N SER A 105 -13.66 -4.12 -4.41
CA SER A 105 -14.01 -5.54 -4.49
C SER A 105 -14.47 -5.88 -5.90
N SER A 106 -14.41 -7.17 -6.24
CA SER A 106 -14.98 -7.70 -7.49
C SER A 106 -16.46 -7.34 -7.67
N MET A 107 -17.22 -7.15 -6.58
CA MET A 107 -18.61 -6.71 -6.60
C MET A 107 -18.78 -5.29 -7.15
N ASN A 108 -17.89 -4.36 -6.76
CA ASN A 108 -17.94 -2.96 -7.22
C ASN A 108 -17.58 -2.84 -8.71
N ILE A 109 -16.71 -3.71 -9.22
CA ILE A 109 -16.33 -3.74 -10.65
C ILE A 109 -17.49 -4.10 -11.56
N LYS A 110 -18.36 -5.05 -11.16
CA LYS A 110 -19.43 -5.56 -12.05
C LYS A 110 -20.37 -4.45 -12.55
N GLN A 111 -20.52 -3.40 -11.75
CA GLN A 111 -21.33 -2.23 -12.05
C GLN A 111 -20.69 -1.33 -13.13
N CYS A 112 -19.36 -1.41 -13.31
CA CYS A 112 -18.61 -0.67 -14.31
C CYS A 112 -18.36 -1.53 -15.55
N GLN A 113 -19.13 -1.33 -16.62
CA GLN A 113 -19.07 -2.18 -17.83
C GLN A 113 -17.67 -2.29 -18.43
N HIS A 114 -16.92 -1.18 -18.48
CA HIS A 114 -15.54 -1.11 -19.00
C HIS A 114 -14.50 -1.79 -18.11
N LEU A 115 -14.84 -2.09 -16.86
CA LEU A 115 -13.95 -2.74 -15.89
C LEU A 115 -14.27 -4.23 -15.68
N ARG A 116 -15.37 -4.75 -16.25
CA ARG A 116 -15.81 -6.14 -16.03
C ARG A 116 -14.76 -7.19 -16.38
N SER A 117 -13.92 -6.93 -17.39
CA SER A 117 -12.82 -7.82 -17.78
C SER A 117 -11.79 -8.04 -16.66
N LEU A 118 -11.83 -7.23 -15.61
CA LEU A 118 -10.83 -7.15 -14.55
C LEU A 118 -11.27 -7.90 -13.29
N GLU A 119 -12.45 -8.52 -13.30
CA GLU A 119 -12.95 -9.33 -12.19
C GLU A 119 -11.92 -10.41 -11.78
N ASN A 120 -11.26 -11.03 -12.76
CA ASN A 120 -10.23 -12.06 -12.51
C ASN A 120 -8.85 -11.47 -12.22
N ALA A 121 -8.66 -10.16 -12.44
CA ALA A 121 -7.41 -9.44 -12.19
C ALA A 121 -7.41 -8.71 -10.83
N LEU A 122 -8.53 -8.78 -10.10
CA LEU A 122 -8.65 -8.29 -8.74
C LEU A 122 -8.46 -9.40 -7.71
N PRO A 123 -7.79 -9.11 -6.59
CA PRO A 123 -7.69 -10.04 -5.49
C PRO A 123 -9.08 -10.27 -4.88
N PRO A 124 -9.33 -11.44 -4.27
CA PRO A 124 -10.54 -11.66 -3.50
C PRO A 124 -10.58 -10.69 -2.30
N SER A 125 -11.76 -10.57 -1.68
CA SER A 125 -11.85 -9.90 -0.38
C SER A 125 -11.09 -10.75 0.65
N LEU A 126 -10.10 -10.12 1.31
CA LEU A 126 -9.25 -10.78 2.30
C LEU A 126 -9.51 -10.17 3.67
N ASP A 127 -9.63 -11.02 4.68
CA ASP A 127 -9.72 -10.60 6.08
C ASP A 127 -8.30 -10.44 6.67
N VAL A 128 -7.58 -9.41 6.21
CA VAL A 128 -6.22 -9.08 6.67
C VAL A 128 -6.14 -7.59 7.02
N PRO A 129 -5.31 -7.21 8.01
CA PRO A 129 -5.20 -5.81 8.42
C PRO A 129 -4.49 -4.96 7.36
N VAL A 130 -4.71 -3.65 7.42
CA VAL A 130 -3.83 -2.67 6.78
C VAL A 130 -2.50 -2.65 7.54
N GLY A 131 -1.41 -2.96 6.84
CA GLY A 131 -0.08 -3.03 7.42
C GLY A 131 0.88 -1.94 6.93
N LEU A 132 0.57 -1.34 5.78
CA LEU A 132 1.42 -0.37 5.09
C LEU A 132 0.64 0.80 4.50
N LEU A 133 1.27 1.96 4.48
CA LEU A 133 0.93 3.10 3.63
C LEU A 133 2.17 3.40 2.80
N LEU A 134 2.02 3.48 1.48
CA LEU A 134 3.09 3.67 0.51
C LEU A 134 3.01 5.09 -0.04
N GLY A 135 3.95 5.92 0.41
CA GLY A 135 4.09 7.30 -0.03
C GLY A 135 4.89 7.45 -1.31
N ALA A 136 5.14 8.70 -1.71
CA ALA A 136 5.92 9.07 -2.89
C ALA A 136 7.35 8.50 -2.90
N ASN A 137 7.92 8.20 -1.72
CA ASN A 137 9.23 7.53 -1.61
C ASN A 137 9.24 6.07 -2.12
N CYS A 138 8.07 5.50 -2.45
CA CYS A 138 7.91 4.19 -3.08
C CYS A 138 7.24 4.31 -4.46
N SER A 139 7.76 5.18 -5.33
CA SER A 139 7.17 5.48 -6.64
C SER A 139 6.93 4.25 -7.53
N ALA A 140 7.74 3.19 -7.39
CA ALA A 140 7.54 1.94 -8.13
C ALA A 140 6.20 1.24 -7.79
N ALA A 141 5.67 1.43 -6.58
CA ALA A 141 4.38 0.85 -6.18
C ALA A 141 3.18 1.52 -6.88
N SER A 142 3.33 2.79 -7.27
CA SER A 142 2.28 3.59 -7.92
C SER A 142 2.54 3.85 -9.41
N PHE A 143 3.68 3.39 -9.96
CA PHE A 143 4.01 3.60 -11.36
C PHE A 143 3.01 2.87 -12.28
N PRO A 144 2.32 3.59 -13.19
CA PRO A 144 1.31 2.99 -14.05
C PRO A 144 1.98 2.20 -15.19
N LEU A 145 1.70 0.89 -15.25
CA LEU A 145 2.12 0.01 -16.34
C LEU A 145 1.05 -0.10 -17.42
N GLU A 146 -0.21 -0.15 -17.01
CA GLU A 146 -1.38 -0.15 -17.88
C GLU A 146 -2.47 0.72 -17.26
N ALA A 147 -3.31 1.31 -18.09
CA ALA A 147 -4.46 2.09 -17.65
C ALA A 147 -5.69 1.75 -18.49
N ILE A 148 -6.83 1.59 -17.81
CA ILE A 148 -8.14 1.46 -18.44
C ILE A 148 -8.94 2.70 -18.05
N LYS A 149 -9.19 3.53 -19.06
CA LYS A 149 -9.97 4.76 -18.92
C LYS A 149 -11.46 4.41 -18.85
N GLY A 150 -12.18 5.06 -17.92
CA GLY A 150 -13.65 5.13 -17.94
C GLY A 150 -14.15 6.31 -18.76
N GLU A 151 -15.43 6.28 -19.13
CA GLU A 151 -16.10 7.45 -19.70
C GLU A 151 -16.22 8.59 -18.66
N ASP A 152 -16.76 9.73 -19.07
CA ASP A 152 -16.94 10.88 -18.18
C ASP A 152 -17.69 10.50 -16.88
N ASN A 153 -17.11 10.85 -15.74
CA ASN A 153 -17.56 10.51 -14.38
C ASN A 153 -17.53 9.02 -14.00
N GLN A 154 -16.95 8.15 -14.83
CA GLN A 154 -16.69 6.76 -14.46
C GLN A 154 -15.30 6.59 -13.85
N PRO A 155 -15.10 5.63 -12.92
CA PRO A 155 -13.79 5.32 -12.38
C PRO A 155 -12.87 4.77 -13.48
N TYR A 156 -11.58 5.00 -13.34
CA TYR A 156 -10.54 4.36 -14.14
C TYR A 156 -9.80 3.31 -13.31
N ALA A 157 -9.01 2.48 -13.97
CA ALA A 157 -8.12 1.54 -13.29
C ALA A 157 -6.69 1.65 -13.81
N ILE A 158 -5.72 1.39 -12.93
CA ILE A 158 -4.28 1.37 -13.23
C ILE A 158 -3.70 0.04 -12.78
N ARG A 159 -2.85 -0.59 -13.58
CA ARG A 159 -2.02 -1.71 -13.14
C ARG A 159 -0.63 -1.21 -12.75
N SER A 160 -0.16 -1.55 -11.57
CA SER A 160 1.23 -1.29 -11.14
C SER A 160 1.99 -2.60 -10.92
N GLU A 161 3.25 -2.52 -10.52
CA GLU A 161 4.06 -3.70 -10.18
C GLU A 161 3.46 -4.54 -9.04
N LEU A 162 2.69 -3.92 -8.13
CA LEU A 162 2.07 -4.65 -7.00
C LEU A 162 0.64 -5.10 -7.30
N GLY A 163 0.14 -4.85 -8.51
CA GLY A 163 -1.20 -5.20 -8.95
C GLY A 163 -1.99 -3.98 -9.32
#